data_AF-A0A1A8MFJ7-F1
#
_entry.id   AF-A0A1A8MFJ7-F1
#
_cell.length_a   1.000
_cell.length_b   1.000
_cell.length_c   1.000
_cell.angle_alpha   90.00
_cell.angle_beta   90.00
_cell.angle_gamma   90.00
#
_symmetry.space_group_name_H-M   'P 1'
#
loop_
_entity.id
_entity.type
_entity.pdbx_description
1 polymer ?
#
loop_
_entity_poly.entity_id
_entity_poly.type
_entity_poly.pdbx_seq_one_letter_code
_entity_poly.pdbx_strand_id
1 'polypeptide(L)' 'IKTLHHRALVTAASTIIHGQPVELVEEYKYLGTTFDHLLKFASNTEDILRKCQQRLYLLRKMNSFGVRK' A
#
# COMPACT_ATOMS: atom_id res chain seq x y z
N ILE A 1 1.45 9.99 -17.70
CA ILE A 1 0.41 8.93 -17.66
C ILE A 1 0.01 8.74 -16.21
N LYS A 2 -0.99 9.49 -15.73
CA LYS A 2 -1.50 9.42 -14.35
C LYS A 2 -2.59 8.36 -14.34
N THR A 3 -2.36 7.25 -13.65
CA THR A 3 -3.29 6.14 -13.56
C THR A 3 -4.55 6.58 -12.81
N LEU A 4 -5.67 6.59 -13.51
CA LEU A 4 -7.02 6.64 -12.96
C LEU A 4 -7.21 5.42 -12.05
N HIS A 5 -7.34 5.62 -10.75
CA HIS A 5 -8.01 4.65 -9.88
C HIS A 5 -9.17 5.36 -9.18
N HIS A 6 -10.37 4.99 -9.64
CA HIS A 6 -11.60 4.91 -8.88
C HIS A 6 -11.95 6.10 -7.96
N ARG A 7 -12.48 7.18 -8.56
CA ARG A 7 -13.34 8.13 -7.85
C ARG A 7 -14.78 7.65 -7.97
N ALA A 8 -15.27 6.84 -7.02
CA ALA A 8 -16.70 6.60 -6.91
C ALA A 8 -17.09 6.05 -5.52
N LEU A 9 -17.74 6.94 -4.73
CA LEU A 9 -18.68 6.63 -3.66
C LEU A 9 -18.12 6.25 -2.28
N VAL A 10 -17.31 7.12 -1.67
CA VAL A 10 -17.37 7.27 -0.21
C VAL A 10 -18.31 8.42 0.09
N THR A 11 -19.60 8.09 0.19
CA THR A 11 -20.66 8.97 0.67
C THR A 11 -20.19 9.65 1.96
N ALA A 12 -20.29 10.98 1.99
CA ALA A 12 -19.84 11.88 3.04
C ALA A 12 -20.56 11.67 4.40
N ALA A 13 -20.42 10.48 5.00
CA ALA A 13 -20.77 10.25 6.38
C ALA A 13 -19.65 10.81 7.24
N SER A 14 -19.80 12.08 7.65
CA SER A 14 -18.96 12.72 8.65
C SER A 14 -18.96 11.87 9.92
N THR A 15 -17.85 11.18 10.19
CA THR A 15 -17.69 10.44 11.45
C THR A 15 -17.15 11.40 12.49
N ILE A 16 -17.84 11.56 13.63
CA ILE A 16 -17.41 12.49 14.67
C ILE A 16 -16.48 11.74 15.63
N ILE A 17 -15.22 12.15 15.69
CA ILE A 17 -14.22 11.64 16.63
C ILE A 17 -13.84 12.79 17.57
N HIS A 18 -13.99 12.61 18.88
CA HIS A 18 -13.73 13.65 19.89
C HIS A 18 -14.47 14.98 19.63
N GLY A 19 -15.70 14.93 19.09
CA GLY A 19 -16.48 16.12 18.76
C GLY A 19 -16.00 16.84 17.49
N GLN A 20 -15.00 16.29 16.78
CA GLN A 20 -14.53 16.82 15.50
C GLN A 20 -15.03 15.95 14.35
N PRO A 21 -15.57 16.55 13.27
CA PRO A 21 -15.90 15.81 12.06
C PRO A 21 -14.60 15.30 11.40
N VAL A 22 -14.55 14.00 11.13
CA VAL A 22 -13.43 13.34 10.45
C VAL A 22 -13.92 12.77 9.13
N GLU A 23 -13.17 13.08 8.07
CA GLU A 23 -13.41 12.55 6.73
C GLU A 23 -13.02 11.07 6.65
N LEU A 24 -13.87 10.26 6.00
CA LEU A 24 -13.55 8.87 5.73
C LEU A 24 -12.70 8.77 4.47
N VAL A 25 -11.52 8.16 4.58
CA VAL A 25 -10.60 7.91 3.47
C VAL A 25 -10.61 6.43 3.14
N GLU A 26 -10.63 6.08 1.84
CA GLU A 26 -10.64 4.67 1.41
C GLU A 26 -9.41 3.91 1.88
N GLU A 27 -8.25 4.58 1.90
CA GLU A 27 -6.95 4.03 2.25
C GLU A 27 -6.14 5.05 3.07
N TYR A 28 -5.54 4.58 4.17
CA TYR A 28 -4.77 5.40 5.08
C TYR A 28 -3.39 4.80 5.34
N LYS A 29 -2.37 5.65 5.43
CA LYS A 29 -1.01 5.25 5.75
C LYS A 29 -0.63 5.73 7.15
N TYR A 30 -0.38 4.79 8.04
CA TYR A 30 0.04 5.04 9.41
C TYR A 30 1.37 4.37 9.71
N LEU A 31 2.36 5.14 10.20
CA LEU A 31 3.69 4.62 10.56
C LEU A 31 4.37 3.77 9.47
N GLY A 32 4.09 4.07 8.20
CA GLY A 32 4.62 3.31 7.06
C GLY A 32 3.76 2.15 6.58
N THR A 33 2.71 1.79 7.31
CA THR A 33 1.77 0.72 6.96
C THR A 33 0.50 1.30 6.35
N THR A 34 0.12 0.77 5.19
CA THR A 34 -1.12 1.18 4.50
C THR A 34 -2.27 0.20 4.79
N PHE A 35 -3.46 0.71 5.09
CA PHE A 35 -4.66 -0.10 5.29
C PHE A 35 -5.91 0.63 4.81
N ASP A 36 -6.94 -0.12 4.44
CA ASP A 36 -8.21 0.45 3.99
C ASP A 36 -9.15 0.83 5.16
N HIS A 37 -10.26 1.49 4.85
CA HIS A 37 -11.32 1.82 5.81
C HIS A 37 -11.95 0.60 6.50
N LEU A 38 -11.75 -0.62 5.99
CA LEU A 38 -12.17 -1.89 6.59
C LEU A 38 -11.03 -2.57 7.37
N LEU A 39 -9.93 -1.84 7.61
CA LEU A 39 -8.73 -2.32 8.30
C LEU A 39 -8.04 -3.50 7.59
N LYS A 40 -8.22 -3.63 6.27
CA LYS A 40 -7.52 -4.62 5.44
C LYS A 40 -6.17 -4.07 4.98
N PHE A 41 -5.17 -4.93 4.96
CA PHE A 41 -3.78 -4.60 4.64
C PHE A 41 -3.34 -5.12 3.26
N ALA A 42 -4.30 -5.40 2.38
CA ALA A 42 -4.02 -6.04 1.08
C ALA A 42 -3.03 -5.24 0.23
N SER A 43 -3.28 -3.93 0.07
CA SER A 43 -2.41 -3.00 -0.65
C SER A 43 -0.98 -2.95 -0.08
N ASN A 44 -0.84 -2.81 1.24
CA ASN A 44 0.47 -2.83 1.90
C ASN A 44 1.20 -4.16 1.71
N THR A 45 0.49 -5.29 1.78
CA THR A 45 1.08 -6.62 1.58
C THR A 45 1.56 -6.79 0.14
N GLU A 46 0.79 -6.32 -0.84
CA GLU A 46 1.17 -6.33 -2.25
C GLU A 46 2.42 -5.48 -2.52
N ASP A 47 2.50 -4.29 -1.92
CA ASP A 47 3.65 -3.40 -2.01
C ASP A 47 4.92 -4.02 -1.42
N ILE A 48 4.79 -4.66 -0.25
CA ILE A 48 5.90 -5.39 0.37
C ILE A 48 6.33 -6.56 -0.53
N LEU A 49 5.38 -7.35 -1.02
CA LEU A 49 5.66 -8.48 -1.92
C LEU A 49 6.41 -8.02 -3.17
N ARG A 50 5.98 -6.92 -3.79
CA ARG A 50 6.61 -6.33 -4.97
C ARG A 50 8.07 -5.93 -4.70
N LYS A 51 8.33 -5.24 -3.58
CA LYS A 51 9.70 -4.87 -3.16
C LYS A 51 10.56 -6.10 -2.91
N CYS A 52 10.01 -7.13 -2.26
CA CYS A 52 10.69 -8.39 -2.02
C CYS A 52 11.03 -9.12 -3.32
N GLN A 53 10.08 -9.20 -4.26
CA GLN A 53 10.28 -9.81 -5.57
C GLN A 53 11.36 -9.09 -6.39
N GLN A 54 11.36 -7.76 -6.40
CA GLN A 54 12.41 -6.97 -7.06
C GLN A 54 13.80 -7.26 -6.49
N ARG A 55 13.93 -7.27 -5.15
CA ARG A 55 15.19 -7.60 -4.47
C ARG A 55 15.63 -9.04 -4.75
N LEU A 56 14.70 -9.99 -4.70
CA LEU A 56 14.97 -11.39 -4.98
C LEU A 56 15.42 -11.60 -6.44
N TYR A 57 14.77 -10.92 -7.38
CA TYR A 57 15.16 -10.94 -8.79
C TYR A 57 16.59 -10.44 -8.99
N LEU A 58 16.95 -9.32 -8.36
CA LEU A 58 18.31 -8.79 -8.38
C LEU A 58 19.32 -9.82 -7.84
N LEU A 59 19.05 -10.43 -6.69
CA LEU A 59 19.92 -11.46 -6.11
C LEU A 59 20.10 -12.67 -7.04
N ARG A 60 19.01 -13.13 -7.68
CA ARG A 60 19.08 -14.21 -8.68
C ARG A 60 19.97 -13.83 -9.87
N LYS A 61 19.90 -12.58 -10.34
CA LYS A 61 20.77 -12.07 -11.42
C LYS A 61 22.23 -12.00 -10.99
N MET A 62 22.52 -11.47 -9.81
CA MET A 62 23.88 -11.44 -9.26
C MET A 62 24.47 -12.84 -9.14
N ASN A 63 23.70 -13.80 -8.62
CA ASN A 63 24.12 -15.20 -8.52
C ASN A 63 24.36 -15.82 -9.91
N SER A 64 23.54 -15.45 -10.92
CA SER A 64 23.72 -15.96 -12.29
C SER A 64 24.98 -15.48 -12.98
N PHE A 65 25.56 -14.34 -12.57
CA PHE A 65 26.84 -13.86 -13.09
C PHE A 65 28.04 -14.63 -12.53
N GLY A 66 27.82 -15.59 -11.62
CA GLY A 66 28.88 -16.48 -11.16
C GLY A 66 29.99 -15.77 -10.41
N VAL A 67 29.65 -14.76 -9.58
CA VAL A 67 30.59 -14.19 -8.60
C VAL A 67 30.92 -15.29 -7.60
N ARG A 68 31.88 -16.14 -7.96
CA ARG A 68 32.49 -17.14 -7.11
C ARG A 68 33.21 -16.39 -5.98
N LYS A 69 33.02 -16.85 -4.75
CA LYS A 69 33.94 -16.52 -3.65
C LYS A 69 35.34 -17.01 -4.00
#